data_AF-A0A0H3D2N9-F1
#
_entry.id   AF-A0A0H3D2N9-F1
#
_cell.length_a   1.000
_cell.length_b   1.000
_cell.length_c   1.000
_cell.angle_alpha   90.00
_cell.angle_beta   90.00
_cell.angle_gamma   90.00
#
_symmetry.space_group_name_H-M   'P 1'
#
loop_
_entity.id
_entity.type
_entity.pdbx_description
1 polymer ?
#
loop_
_entity_poly.entity_id
_entity_poly.type
_entity_poly.pdbx_seq_one_letter_code
_entity_poly.pdbx_strand_id
1 'polypeptide(L)'
;MTDLKRRSVLTGAVATALAATAAPAFASPRRRAFRLGVNYTPPTRWFHLWEDWREADLRRDLGDIAALGLDHIRIMLLWPAFQPEPHLVSGEQLDRLHRLLDLAGAAGLDVEVTVFNGHISARYWTPNWLQTTPKPVNWFTDPAALDAQRALLTALAERIGRHPRFLGFDLSNEPYYYWDSYAGLPVTPQQADAWARTLCATAEEVAPGKAHTVGCDRAPWDNGRYFTRTGLADAGNVVAIHPWTSFFGTLKTDPLAAFATHNAERLIQVAQAYATDPARQVWIQEDGAAPSIHFSDATRPQYGEWLSRSIRNAASCARTLGFTWWCSHDVNPALVPNLNPLEYDLGLYTNDRRLKPAGQALKNLAAEFDRTPPAPEPRTTAIVVPDADPTRGNDRFFKLASEGKRVAFVVQSRASDAAHLRARGITELIQP
;
A
#
# COMPACT_ATOMS: atom_id res chain seq x y z
N MET A 1 -25.90 -51.27 -69.51
CA MET A 1 -24.79 -51.03 -68.56
C MET A 1 -25.04 -49.70 -67.87
N THR A 2 -25.19 -49.75 -66.54
CA THR A 2 -24.91 -48.71 -65.52
C THR A 2 -25.67 -47.38 -65.52
N ASP A 3 -26.74 -47.42 -64.71
CA ASP A 3 -27.19 -46.43 -63.71
C ASP A 3 -26.07 -45.59 -63.07
N LEU A 4 -26.25 -44.26 -62.96
CA LEU A 4 -25.62 -43.45 -61.91
C LEU A 4 -26.44 -42.20 -61.58
N LYS A 5 -27.15 -42.32 -60.46
CA LYS A 5 -27.92 -41.36 -59.68
C LYS A 5 -27.28 -39.97 -59.55
N ARG A 6 -28.08 -38.93 -59.83
CA ARG A 6 -27.86 -37.55 -59.34
C ARG A 6 -27.95 -37.55 -57.81
N ARG A 7 -26.81 -37.34 -57.13
CA ARG A 7 -26.77 -36.96 -55.72
C ARG A 7 -26.69 -35.44 -55.62
N SER A 8 -27.75 -34.85 -55.08
CA SER A 8 -27.75 -33.51 -54.49
C SER A 8 -26.78 -33.50 -53.32
N VAL A 9 -25.76 -32.64 -53.37
CA VAL A 9 -24.89 -32.34 -52.22
C VAL A 9 -25.47 -31.11 -51.54
N LEU A 10 -26.20 -31.34 -50.46
CA LEU A 10 -26.54 -30.33 -49.47
C LEU A 10 -25.22 -29.88 -48.79
N THR A 11 -24.78 -28.67 -49.10
CA THR A 11 -23.73 -27.98 -48.34
C THR A 11 -24.31 -27.61 -46.97
N GLY A 12 -24.06 -28.46 -45.97
CA GLY A 12 -24.32 -28.12 -44.58
C GLY A 12 -23.31 -27.08 -44.10
N ALA A 13 -23.76 -25.84 -43.90
CA ALA A 13 -23.00 -24.84 -43.17
C ALA A 13 -22.95 -25.26 -41.69
N VAL A 14 -21.79 -25.69 -41.21
CA VAL A 14 -21.53 -25.87 -39.78
C VAL A 14 -21.35 -24.48 -39.19
N ALA A 15 -22.41 -23.95 -38.59
CA ALA A 15 -22.32 -22.76 -37.75
C ALA A 15 -21.59 -23.16 -36.45
N THR A 16 -20.30 -22.86 -36.36
CA THR A 16 -19.57 -22.87 -35.11
C THR A 16 -20.11 -21.75 -34.23
N ALA A 17 -21.00 -22.10 -33.30
CA ALA A 17 -21.38 -21.20 -32.23
C ALA A 17 -20.14 -20.89 -31.39
N LEU A 18 -19.65 -19.66 -31.48
CA LEU A 18 -18.73 -19.09 -30.50
C LEU A 18 -19.46 -19.11 -29.16
N ALA A 19 -19.14 -20.10 -28.33
CA ALA A 19 -19.54 -20.10 -26.93
C ALA A 19 -18.98 -18.81 -26.32
N ALA A 20 -19.86 -17.87 -25.99
CA ALA A 20 -19.50 -16.72 -25.18
C ALA A 20 -18.92 -17.29 -23.87
N THR A 21 -17.61 -17.18 -23.69
CA THR A 21 -16.97 -17.54 -22.43
C THR A 21 -17.56 -16.62 -21.38
N ALA A 22 -18.38 -17.17 -20.48
CA ALA A 22 -18.92 -16.44 -19.35
C ALA A 22 -17.76 -15.72 -18.65
N ALA A 23 -17.94 -14.42 -18.37
CA ALA A 23 -16.96 -13.65 -17.62
C ALA A 23 -16.60 -14.44 -16.35
N PRO A 24 -15.30 -14.50 -15.96
CA PRO A 24 -14.89 -15.27 -14.80
C PRO A 24 -15.70 -14.83 -13.59
N ALA A 25 -16.33 -15.80 -12.91
CA ALA A 25 -17.10 -15.52 -11.71
C ALA A 25 -16.14 -14.99 -10.63
N PHE A 26 -16.27 -13.72 -10.28
CA PHE A 26 -15.50 -13.15 -9.18
C PHE A 26 -15.98 -13.69 -7.84
N ALA A 27 -15.05 -14.04 -6.95
CA ALA A 27 -15.40 -14.38 -5.57
C ALA A 27 -16.00 -13.15 -4.86
N SER A 28 -16.95 -13.32 -3.95
CA SER A 28 -17.52 -12.17 -3.23
C SER A 28 -16.43 -11.42 -2.44
N PRO A 29 -16.35 -10.07 -2.51
CA PRO A 29 -15.38 -9.31 -1.73
C PRO A 29 -15.56 -9.55 -0.23
N ARG A 30 -14.46 -9.77 0.50
CA ARG A 30 -14.45 -9.74 1.96
C ARG A 30 -14.54 -8.29 2.43
N ARG A 31 -15.72 -7.83 2.82
CA ARG A 31 -15.94 -6.47 3.30
C ARG A 31 -15.72 -6.39 4.81
N ARG A 32 -14.49 -6.12 5.23
CA ARG A 32 -14.16 -5.80 6.63
C ARG A 32 -14.28 -4.31 6.90
N ALA A 33 -14.72 -3.95 8.11
CA ALA A 33 -14.67 -2.55 8.57
C ALA A 33 -13.22 -2.07 8.71
N PHE A 34 -12.34 -2.94 9.21
CA PHE A 34 -10.88 -2.77 9.20
C PHE A 34 -10.27 -3.81 8.27
N ARG A 35 -9.70 -3.35 7.15
CA ARG A 35 -9.16 -4.23 6.10
C ARG A 35 -7.83 -4.85 6.49
N LEU A 36 -7.58 -6.06 6.01
CA LEU A 36 -6.29 -6.75 6.14
C LEU A 36 -5.80 -7.21 4.78
N GLY A 37 -4.61 -6.76 4.42
CA GLY A 37 -3.99 -7.07 3.14
C GLY A 37 -2.48 -7.23 3.23
N VAL A 38 -1.85 -7.33 2.07
CA VAL A 38 -0.41 -7.53 1.95
C VAL A 38 0.15 -6.86 0.71
N ASN A 39 1.37 -6.33 0.82
CA ASN A 39 2.16 -5.89 -0.32
C ASN A 39 2.63 -7.12 -1.10
N TYR A 40 2.22 -7.23 -2.36
CA TYR A 40 2.49 -8.40 -3.19
C TYR A 40 3.91 -8.36 -3.75
N THR A 41 4.76 -9.26 -3.24
CA THR A 41 6.11 -9.53 -3.73
C THR A 41 6.11 -10.90 -4.40
N PRO A 42 6.24 -10.99 -5.73
CA PRO A 42 6.25 -12.28 -6.43
C PRO A 42 7.52 -13.09 -6.13
N PRO A 43 7.41 -14.36 -5.71
CA PRO A 43 8.57 -15.16 -5.34
C PRO A 43 9.41 -15.61 -6.55
N THR A 44 8.81 -15.79 -7.74
CA THR A 44 9.52 -16.36 -8.90
C THR A 44 10.18 -15.32 -9.80
N ARG A 45 9.60 -14.11 -9.92
CA ARG A 45 10.06 -13.04 -10.82
C ARG A 45 10.24 -11.70 -10.15
N TRP A 46 9.95 -11.58 -8.85
CA TRP A 46 9.90 -10.29 -8.18
C TRP A 46 9.08 -9.30 -9.03
N PHE A 47 9.44 -8.03 -9.10
CA PHE A 47 8.71 -7.07 -9.93
C PHE A 47 8.96 -7.20 -11.45
N HIS A 48 9.90 -8.06 -11.88
CA HIS A 48 10.07 -8.41 -13.30
C HIS A 48 8.92 -9.27 -13.86
N LEU A 49 7.89 -9.56 -13.06
CA LEU A 49 6.63 -10.16 -13.51
C LEU A 49 6.04 -9.43 -14.73
N TRP A 50 6.24 -8.10 -14.80
CA TRP A 50 5.75 -7.26 -15.89
C TRP A 50 6.52 -7.48 -17.18
N GLU A 51 7.72 -8.06 -17.14
CA GLU A 51 8.54 -8.38 -18.31
C GLU A 51 8.33 -9.86 -18.70
N ASP A 52 8.52 -10.79 -17.75
CA ASP A 52 8.28 -12.24 -17.91
C ASP A 52 6.94 -12.65 -17.30
N TRP A 53 5.85 -12.33 -18.00
CA TRP A 53 4.48 -12.55 -17.53
C TRP A 53 4.10 -14.04 -17.49
N ARG A 54 3.70 -14.52 -16.30
CA ARG A 54 3.30 -15.91 -16.08
C ARG A 54 2.04 -16.00 -15.23
N GLU A 55 0.90 -16.14 -15.90
CA GLU A 55 -0.41 -16.25 -15.23
C GLU A 55 -0.47 -17.41 -14.22
N ALA A 56 0.17 -18.54 -14.52
CA ALA A 56 0.20 -19.67 -13.60
C ALA A 56 0.91 -19.35 -12.28
N ASP A 57 1.95 -18.51 -12.31
CA ASP A 57 2.67 -18.07 -11.10
C ASP A 57 1.77 -17.15 -10.28
N LEU A 58 1.17 -16.14 -10.92
CA LEU A 58 0.22 -15.22 -10.29
C LEU A 58 -0.94 -15.96 -9.62
N ARG A 59 -1.57 -16.93 -10.31
CA ARG A 59 -2.67 -17.71 -9.74
C ARG A 59 -2.27 -18.45 -8.47
N ARG A 60 -1.06 -19.04 -8.46
CA ARG A 60 -0.55 -19.70 -7.26
C ARG A 60 -0.34 -18.66 -6.16
N ASP A 61 0.41 -17.60 -6.42
CA ASP A 61 0.75 -16.58 -5.42
C ASP A 61 -0.48 -15.94 -4.79
N LEU A 62 -1.48 -15.58 -5.60
CA LEU A 62 -2.75 -15.03 -5.14
C LEU A 62 -3.55 -16.08 -4.36
N GLY A 63 -3.42 -17.36 -4.69
CA GLY A 63 -3.99 -18.47 -3.93
C GLY A 63 -3.40 -18.59 -2.52
N ASP A 64 -2.07 -18.44 -2.37
CA ASP A 64 -1.41 -18.42 -1.06
C ASP A 64 -1.91 -17.24 -0.22
N ILE A 65 -1.95 -16.04 -0.80
CA ILE A 65 -2.44 -14.82 -0.14
C ILE A 65 -3.91 -14.98 0.29
N ALA A 66 -4.78 -15.50 -0.59
CA ALA A 66 -6.19 -15.73 -0.28
C ALA A 66 -6.37 -16.80 0.82
N ALA A 67 -5.47 -17.79 0.91
CA ALA A 67 -5.50 -18.82 1.95
C ALA A 67 -5.14 -18.31 3.36
N LEU A 68 -4.59 -17.10 3.47
CA LEU A 68 -4.45 -16.36 4.74
C LEU A 68 -5.76 -15.68 5.15
N GLY A 69 -6.75 -15.58 4.25
CA GLY A 69 -8.00 -14.85 4.49
C GLY A 69 -7.89 -13.34 4.29
N LEU A 70 -6.82 -12.84 3.65
CA LEU A 70 -6.66 -11.42 3.34
C LEU A 70 -7.70 -10.95 2.30
N ASP A 71 -7.98 -9.64 2.28
CA ASP A 71 -9.03 -9.05 1.43
C ASP A 71 -8.50 -8.11 0.33
N HIS A 72 -7.21 -7.75 0.36
CA HIS A 72 -6.60 -6.96 -0.69
C HIS A 72 -5.09 -7.17 -0.79
N ILE A 73 -4.55 -6.72 -1.91
CA ILE A 73 -3.13 -6.58 -2.17
C ILE A 73 -2.81 -5.16 -2.62
N ARG A 74 -1.59 -4.71 -2.31
CA ARG A 74 -0.95 -3.58 -2.98
C ARG A 74 0.08 -4.12 -3.95
N ILE A 75 0.06 -3.64 -5.20
CA ILE A 75 0.99 -4.08 -6.24
C ILE A 75 1.86 -2.92 -6.71
N MET A 76 3.05 -3.26 -7.20
CA MET A 76 3.99 -2.30 -7.75
C MET A 76 4.03 -2.41 -9.27
N LEU A 77 3.66 -1.36 -9.99
CA LEU A 77 3.99 -1.24 -11.41
C LEU A 77 5.49 -0.93 -11.58
N LEU A 78 6.11 -1.31 -12.70
CA LEU A 78 7.42 -0.78 -13.10
C LEU A 78 7.20 0.36 -14.09
N TRP A 79 7.43 1.60 -13.68
CA TRP A 79 7.14 2.78 -14.51
C TRP A 79 7.77 2.71 -15.93
N PRO A 80 9.03 2.28 -16.13
CA PRO A 80 9.62 2.18 -17.46
C PRO A 80 8.90 1.19 -18.38
N ALA A 81 8.30 0.14 -17.83
CA ALA A 81 7.55 -0.84 -18.61
C ALA A 81 6.18 -0.29 -19.05
N PHE A 82 5.52 0.47 -18.17
CA PHE A 82 4.19 1.03 -18.45
C PHE A 82 4.24 2.30 -19.30
N GLN A 83 5.31 3.09 -19.19
CA GLN A 83 5.49 4.34 -19.95
C GLN A 83 6.94 4.46 -20.47
N PRO A 84 7.31 3.66 -21.49
CA PRO A 84 8.66 3.64 -22.05
C PRO A 84 9.08 4.97 -22.71
N GLU A 85 8.13 5.78 -23.17
CA GLU A 85 8.36 7.16 -23.65
C GLU A 85 7.26 8.09 -23.09
N PRO A 86 7.49 9.41 -22.97
CA PRO A 86 6.55 10.33 -22.31
C PRO A 86 5.11 10.25 -22.85
N HIS A 87 4.97 10.03 -24.15
CA HIS A 87 3.69 9.95 -24.86
C HIS A 87 3.33 8.52 -25.31
N LEU A 88 4.07 7.50 -24.86
CA LEU A 88 3.84 6.11 -25.20
C LEU A 88 3.52 5.32 -23.92
N VAL A 89 2.24 5.04 -23.70
CA VAL A 89 1.80 4.08 -22.67
C VAL A 89 1.68 2.70 -23.29
N SER A 90 2.25 1.68 -22.64
CA SER A 90 2.25 0.31 -23.15
C SER A 90 0.88 -0.35 -22.99
N GLY A 91 0.15 -0.52 -24.11
CA GLY A 91 -1.13 -1.23 -24.13
C GLY A 91 -1.02 -2.68 -23.62
N GLU A 92 0.09 -3.36 -23.90
CA GLU A 92 0.33 -4.71 -23.39
C GLU A 92 0.42 -4.75 -21.86
N GLN A 93 1.09 -3.78 -21.23
CA GLN A 93 1.17 -3.72 -19.77
C GLN A 93 -0.17 -3.34 -19.14
N LEU A 94 -0.96 -2.49 -19.79
CA LEU A 94 -2.34 -2.20 -19.39
C LEU A 94 -3.20 -3.47 -19.42
N ASP A 95 -3.07 -4.31 -20.45
CA ASP A 95 -3.78 -5.58 -20.57
C ASP A 95 -3.34 -6.59 -19.50
N ARG A 96 -2.03 -6.69 -19.23
CA ARG A 96 -1.48 -7.51 -18.14
C ARG A 96 -2.01 -7.04 -16.79
N LEU A 97 -2.07 -5.74 -16.53
CA LEU A 97 -2.62 -5.19 -15.30
C LEU A 97 -4.10 -5.52 -15.14
N HIS A 98 -4.92 -5.31 -16.17
CA HIS A 98 -6.32 -5.73 -16.13
C HIS A 98 -6.43 -7.23 -15.85
N ARG A 99 -5.60 -8.04 -16.49
CA ARG A 99 -5.59 -9.49 -16.26
C ARG A 99 -5.20 -9.84 -14.83
N LEU A 100 -4.23 -9.15 -14.23
CA LEU A 100 -3.90 -9.31 -12.81
C LEU A 100 -5.12 -9.06 -11.93
N LEU A 101 -5.87 -7.97 -12.20
CA LEU A 101 -7.08 -7.63 -11.48
C LEU A 101 -8.18 -8.70 -11.63
N ASP A 102 -8.32 -9.33 -12.81
CA ASP A 102 -9.23 -10.47 -13.00
C ASP A 102 -8.84 -11.66 -12.11
N LEU A 103 -7.53 -11.97 -12.04
CA LEU A 103 -7.00 -13.07 -11.23
C LEU A 103 -7.16 -12.79 -9.72
N ALA A 104 -6.89 -11.55 -9.30
CA ALA A 104 -7.14 -11.10 -7.93
C ALA A 104 -8.63 -11.20 -7.59
N GLY A 105 -9.51 -10.82 -8.51
CA GLY A 105 -10.96 -10.96 -8.36
C GLY A 105 -11.43 -12.41 -8.23
N ALA A 106 -10.82 -13.34 -8.96
CA ALA A 106 -11.07 -14.77 -8.81
C ALA A 106 -10.60 -15.30 -7.44
N ALA A 107 -9.54 -14.71 -6.86
CA ALA A 107 -9.05 -15.01 -5.52
C ALA A 107 -9.78 -14.25 -4.39
N GLY A 108 -10.71 -13.33 -4.74
CA GLY A 108 -11.44 -12.51 -3.77
C GLY A 108 -10.63 -11.36 -3.17
N LEU A 109 -9.59 -10.93 -3.87
CA LEU A 109 -8.69 -9.85 -3.46
C LEU A 109 -8.99 -8.58 -4.26
N ASP A 110 -9.12 -7.45 -3.57
CA ASP A 110 -9.06 -6.16 -4.22
C ASP A 110 -7.61 -5.68 -4.38
N VAL A 111 -7.37 -4.70 -5.24
CA VAL A 111 -6.02 -4.29 -5.68
C VAL A 111 -5.87 -2.78 -5.62
N GLU A 112 -4.93 -2.33 -4.79
CA GLU A 112 -4.34 -1.00 -4.92
C GLU A 112 -3.15 -1.05 -5.87
N VAL A 113 -3.07 -0.06 -6.76
CA VAL A 113 -2.05 -0.01 -7.82
C VAL A 113 -1.10 1.14 -7.53
N THR A 114 0.14 0.83 -7.17
CA THR A 114 1.17 1.85 -7.05
C THR A 114 1.81 2.15 -8.39
N VAL A 115 1.80 3.42 -8.82
CA VAL A 115 1.99 3.80 -10.23
C VAL A 115 3.42 4.20 -10.56
N PHE A 116 3.89 5.34 -10.03
CA PHE A 116 5.21 5.90 -10.30
C PHE A 116 6.23 5.27 -9.37
N ASN A 117 6.26 3.93 -9.33
CA ASN A 117 7.24 3.22 -8.53
C ASN A 117 8.57 3.33 -9.20
N GLY A 118 9.29 4.27 -8.65
CA GLY A 118 10.66 4.40 -8.90
C GLY A 118 11.51 3.73 -7.82
N HIS A 119 11.12 3.70 -6.53
CA HIS A 119 11.97 3.15 -5.48
C HIS A 119 11.30 1.94 -4.81
N ILE A 120 11.86 0.74 -5.05
CA ILE A 120 11.39 -0.48 -4.39
C ILE A 120 12.61 -1.24 -3.87
N SER A 121 12.67 -1.48 -2.55
CA SER A 121 13.77 -2.19 -1.89
C SER A 121 15.17 -1.71 -2.33
N ALA A 122 15.38 -0.38 -2.36
CA ALA A 122 16.63 0.28 -2.77
C ALA A 122 17.00 0.21 -4.28
N ARG A 123 16.04 -0.11 -5.17
CA ARG A 123 16.23 -0.08 -6.63
C ARG A 123 15.44 1.06 -7.27
N TYR A 124 16.08 1.75 -8.22
CA TYR A 124 15.52 2.86 -8.99
C TYR A 124 14.98 2.38 -10.36
N TRP A 125 13.66 2.40 -10.54
CA TRP A 125 12.92 2.07 -11.77
C TRP A 125 12.40 3.34 -12.44
N THR A 126 13.32 4.20 -12.87
CA THR A 126 12.99 5.44 -13.59
C THR A 126 13.00 5.19 -15.09
N PRO A 127 11.99 5.67 -15.85
CA PRO A 127 12.04 5.66 -17.30
C PRO A 127 13.31 6.35 -17.86
N ASN A 128 13.86 5.81 -18.93
CA ASN A 128 15.08 6.32 -19.57
C ASN A 128 14.95 7.78 -20.06
N TRP A 129 13.76 8.19 -20.51
CA TRP A 129 13.48 9.57 -20.95
C TRP A 129 13.57 10.61 -19.84
N LEU A 130 13.62 10.19 -18.57
CA LEU A 130 13.94 11.05 -17.42
C LEU A 130 15.42 11.05 -17.06
N GLN A 131 16.20 10.08 -17.56
CA GLN A 131 17.62 9.90 -17.25
C GLN A 131 18.51 10.54 -18.33
N THR A 132 18.30 11.84 -18.57
CA THR A 132 19.00 12.61 -19.61
C THR A 132 20.32 13.21 -19.13
N THR A 133 21.17 13.66 -20.05
CA THR A 133 22.41 14.41 -19.77
C THR A 133 22.21 15.92 -20.03
N PRO A 134 22.92 16.82 -19.32
CA PRO A 134 23.94 16.57 -18.29
C PRO A 134 23.37 16.21 -16.90
N LYS A 135 22.05 16.32 -16.69
CA LYS A 135 21.36 15.97 -15.45
C LYS A 135 20.00 15.32 -15.75
N PRO A 136 19.50 14.44 -14.86
CA PRO A 136 18.17 13.85 -15.01
C PRO A 136 17.07 14.92 -14.90
N VAL A 137 15.93 14.65 -15.52
CA VAL A 137 14.71 15.47 -15.44
C VAL A 137 14.06 15.28 -14.08
N ASN A 138 13.80 16.37 -13.37
CA ASN A 138 13.10 16.33 -12.09
C ASN A 138 11.60 16.15 -12.30
N TRP A 139 11.15 14.90 -12.33
CA TRP A 139 9.78 14.52 -12.62
C TRP A 139 8.74 14.98 -11.58
N PHE A 140 9.16 15.57 -10.46
CA PHE A 140 8.25 16.20 -9.49
C PHE A 140 7.86 17.63 -9.89
N THR A 141 8.65 18.29 -10.73
CA THR A 141 8.52 19.73 -11.00
C THR A 141 8.54 20.08 -12.48
N ASP A 142 9.13 19.25 -13.32
CA ASP A 142 9.15 19.45 -14.76
C ASP A 142 7.73 19.31 -15.35
N PRO A 143 7.22 20.34 -16.08
CA PRO A 143 5.87 20.31 -16.62
C PRO A 143 5.61 19.16 -17.58
N ALA A 144 6.57 18.81 -18.45
CA ALA A 144 6.40 17.73 -19.43
C ALA A 144 6.37 16.36 -18.75
N ALA A 145 7.20 16.17 -17.71
CA ALA A 145 7.13 14.96 -16.89
C ALA A 145 5.81 14.86 -16.11
N LEU A 146 5.26 15.97 -15.61
CA LEU A 146 3.93 15.99 -14.99
C LEU A 146 2.83 15.62 -15.99
N ASP A 147 2.90 16.14 -17.22
CA ASP A 147 1.96 15.78 -18.28
C ASP A 147 2.03 14.29 -18.65
N ALA A 148 3.24 13.73 -18.72
CA ALA A 148 3.44 12.29 -18.91
C ALA A 148 2.82 11.47 -17.75
N GLN A 149 3.02 11.88 -16.49
CA GLN A 149 2.42 11.22 -15.34
C GLN A 149 0.89 11.25 -15.38
N ARG A 150 0.28 12.39 -15.74
CA ARG A 150 -1.17 12.50 -15.93
C ARG A 150 -1.65 11.57 -17.04
N ALA A 151 -0.97 11.55 -18.18
CA ALA A 151 -1.31 10.66 -19.29
C ALA A 151 -1.29 9.17 -18.89
N LEU A 152 -0.31 8.77 -18.07
CA LEU A 152 -0.25 7.40 -17.55
C LEU A 152 -1.42 7.09 -16.60
N LEU A 153 -1.76 8.01 -15.67
CA LEU A 153 -2.92 7.84 -14.78
C LEU A 153 -4.23 7.72 -15.57
N THR A 154 -4.42 8.56 -16.59
CA THR A 154 -5.60 8.50 -17.47
C THR A 154 -5.69 7.15 -18.17
N ALA A 155 -4.61 6.69 -18.82
CA ALA A 155 -4.61 5.43 -19.53
C ALA A 155 -4.84 4.21 -18.60
N LEU A 156 -4.27 4.24 -17.39
CA LEU A 156 -4.55 3.24 -16.37
C LEU A 156 -6.03 3.25 -15.97
N ALA A 157 -6.60 4.42 -15.68
CA ALA A 157 -7.99 4.56 -15.25
C ALA A 157 -8.99 4.16 -16.35
N GLU A 158 -8.71 4.50 -17.62
CA GLU A 158 -9.51 4.02 -18.76
C GLU A 158 -9.54 2.50 -18.83
N ARG A 159 -8.40 1.84 -18.54
CA ARG A 159 -8.31 0.38 -18.58
C ARG A 159 -8.93 -0.31 -17.37
N ILE A 160 -8.66 0.17 -16.15
CA ILE A 160 -8.99 -0.54 -14.90
C ILE A 160 -9.87 0.23 -13.92
N GLY A 161 -10.16 1.51 -14.15
CA GLY A 161 -10.89 2.37 -13.22
C GLY A 161 -12.29 1.85 -12.86
N ARG A 162 -12.94 1.17 -13.82
CA ARG A 162 -14.25 0.51 -13.64
C ARG A 162 -14.15 -0.95 -13.18
N HIS A 163 -12.96 -1.50 -13.06
CA HIS A 163 -12.78 -2.88 -12.60
C HIS A 163 -13.26 -2.99 -11.14
N PRO A 164 -14.11 -3.99 -10.78
CA PRO A 164 -14.71 -4.08 -9.45
C PRO A 164 -13.70 -4.30 -8.32
N ARG A 165 -12.49 -4.75 -8.67
CA ARG A 165 -11.37 -4.99 -7.75
C ARG A 165 -10.38 -3.83 -7.64
N PHE A 166 -10.54 -2.76 -8.41
CA PHE A 166 -9.63 -1.63 -8.32
C PHE A 166 -9.98 -0.76 -7.11
N LEU A 167 -9.06 -0.66 -6.15
CA LEU A 167 -9.21 0.14 -4.93
C LEU A 167 -8.86 1.60 -5.13
N GLY A 168 -7.79 1.88 -5.85
CA GLY A 168 -7.24 3.21 -6.01
C GLY A 168 -5.79 3.18 -6.44
N PHE A 169 -5.30 4.37 -6.76
CA PHE A 169 -3.90 4.59 -7.09
C PHE A 169 -3.14 5.06 -5.86
N ASP A 170 -2.07 4.34 -5.54
CA ASP A 170 -0.99 4.92 -4.77
C ASP A 170 -0.04 5.58 -5.76
N LEU A 171 0.22 6.89 -5.62
CA LEU A 171 1.01 7.59 -6.63
C LEU A 171 2.41 7.01 -6.76
N SER A 172 3.07 6.69 -5.64
CA SER A 172 4.43 6.16 -5.64
C SER A 172 4.75 5.55 -4.29
N ASN A 173 5.56 4.48 -4.30
CA ASN A 173 6.17 3.97 -3.09
C ASN A 173 7.31 4.89 -2.62
N GLU A 174 7.08 5.61 -1.51
CA GLU A 174 8.10 6.42 -0.81
C GLU A 174 8.88 7.34 -1.76
N PRO A 175 8.20 8.26 -2.48
CA PRO A 175 8.79 9.02 -3.59
C PRO A 175 9.99 9.88 -3.18
N TYR A 176 10.13 10.22 -1.90
CA TYR A 176 11.21 11.05 -1.38
C TYR A 176 12.60 10.42 -1.52
N TYR A 177 12.71 9.10 -1.74
CA TYR A 177 14.00 8.48 -2.05
C TYR A 177 14.65 9.09 -3.29
N TYR A 178 13.86 9.59 -4.25
CA TYR A 178 14.37 10.29 -5.42
C TYR A 178 15.08 11.62 -5.14
N TRP A 179 14.91 12.17 -3.94
CA TRP A 179 15.49 13.45 -3.56
C TRP A 179 16.85 13.30 -2.89
N ASP A 180 17.32 12.05 -2.74
CA ASP A 180 18.67 11.76 -2.29
C ASP A 180 19.74 12.19 -3.32
N SER A 181 21.00 12.07 -2.93
CA SER A 181 22.12 12.41 -3.82
C SER A 181 22.32 11.44 -4.98
N TYR A 182 21.71 10.26 -4.94
CA TYR A 182 21.86 9.23 -5.95
C TYR A 182 20.94 9.49 -7.15
N ALA A 183 19.64 9.64 -6.90
CA ALA A 183 18.67 10.01 -7.92
C ALA A 183 18.78 11.50 -8.31
N GLY A 184 19.17 12.36 -7.36
CA GLY A 184 19.55 13.74 -7.65
C GLY A 184 18.40 14.64 -8.10
N LEU A 185 17.18 14.39 -7.59
CA LEU A 185 15.97 15.17 -7.93
C LEU A 185 15.48 16.02 -6.75
N PRO A 186 16.29 16.96 -6.20
CA PRO A 186 15.91 17.70 -5.01
C PRO A 186 14.66 18.55 -5.26
N VAL A 187 13.76 18.58 -4.28
CA VAL A 187 12.59 19.46 -4.25
C VAL A 187 12.41 20.06 -2.86
N THR A 188 11.75 21.21 -2.77
CA THR A 188 11.27 21.75 -1.50
C THR A 188 10.02 20.99 -1.03
N PRO A 189 9.69 21.00 0.27
CA PRO A 189 8.44 20.44 0.75
C PRO A 189 7.19 21.02 0.05
N GLN A 190 7.22 22.29 -0.33
CA GLN A 190 6.12 22.92 -1.06
C GLN A 190 5.98 22.37 -2.49
N GLN A 191 7.09 22.06 -3.16
CA GLN A 191 7.08 21.43 -4.47
C GLN A 191 6.59 19.98 -4.39
N ALA A 192 7.04 19.23 -3.37
CA ALA A 192 6.55 17.90 -3.07
C ALA A 192 5.03 17.87 -2.83
N ASP A 193 4.53 18.75 -1.96
CA ASP A 193 3.09 18.89 -1.70
C ASP A 193 2.32 19.29 -2.97
N ALA A 194 2.89 20.15 -3.81
CA ALA A 194 2.27 20.56 -5.08
C ALA A 194 2.17 19.38 -6.06
N TRP A 195 3.21 18.55 -6.17
CA TRP A 195 3.20 17.32 -6.96
C TRP A 195 2.12 16.35 -6.47
N ALA A 196 2.11 16.05 -5.17
CA ALA A 196 1.15 15.13 -4.56
C ALA A 196 -0.29 15.62 -4.78
N ARG A 197 -0.58 16.89 -4.48
CA ARG A 197 -1.91 17.49 -4.67
C ARG A 197 -2.35 17.43 -6.13
N THR A 198 -1.46 17.75 -7.06
CA THR A 198 -1.77 17.79 -8.50
C THR A 198 -2.12 16.41 -9.03
N LEU A 199 -1.31 15.40 -8.72
CA LEU A 199 -1.52 14.05 -9.25
C LEU A 199 -2.61 13.29 -8.50
N CYS A 200 -2.82 13.54 -7.20
CA CYS A 200 -4.00 13.02 -6.50
C CYS A 200 -5.30 13.62 -7.04
N ALA A 201 -5.32 14.92 -7.38
CA ALA A 201 -6.47 15.53 -8.04
C ALA A 201 -6.73 14.93 -9.43
N THR A 202 -5.66 14.67 -10.19
CA THR A 202 -5.77 13.96 -11.47
C THR A 202 -6.33 12.55 -11.28
N ALA A 203 -5.81 11.81 -10.29
CA ALA A 203 -6.26 10.47 -9.96
C ALA A 203 -7.77 10.43 -9.63
N GLU A 204 -8.23 11.37 -8.79
CA GLU A 204 -9.65 11.52 -8.45
C GLU A 204 -10.50 11.90 -9.68
N GLU A 205 -10.00 12.73 -10.59
CA GLU A 205 -10.71 13.08 -11.83
C GLU A 205 -10.93 11.85 -12.72
N VAL A 206 -9.89 11.03 -12.91
CA VAL A 206 -9.94 9.89 -13.83
C VAL A 206 -10.56 8.64 -13.19
N ALA A 207 -10.53 8.52 -11.87
CA ALA A 207 -11.05 7.39 -11.12
C ALA A 207 -11.75 7.82 -9.81
N PRO A 208 -12.89 8.53 -9.89
CA PRO A 208 -13.50 9.19 -8.74
C PRO A 208 -13.93 8.24 -7.62
N GLY A 209 -13.78 8.71 -6.37
CA GLY A 209 -14.19 8.01 -5.16
C GLY A 209 -13.35 6.78 -4.80
N LYS A 210 -12.18 6.61 -5.42
CA LYS A 210 -11.24 5.54 -5.10
C LYS A 210 -10.29 5.96 -3.98
N ALA A 211 -9.60 4.99 -3.38
CA ALA A 211 -8.63 5.23 -2.31
C ALA A 211 -7.29 5.69 -2.90
N HIS A 212 -7.21 6.93 -3.38
CA HIS A 212 -5.94 7.47 -3.87
C HIS A 212 -5.03 7.90 -2.72
N THR A 213 -3.74 7.55 -2.78
CA THR A 213 -2.77 7.80 -1.71
C THR A 213 -1.42 8.29 -2.24
N VAL A 214 -0.56 8.71 -1.31
CA VAL A 214 0.89 8.87 -1.54
C VAL A 214 1.61 8.10 -0.43
N GLY A 215 2.21 6.96 -0.75
CA GLY A 215 2.96 6.13 0.20
C GLY A 215 4.17 6.85 0.76
N CYS A 216 4.29 6.93 2.09
CA CYS A 216 5.38 7.61 2.79
C CYS A 216 5.66 6.97 4.15
N ASP A 217 6.95 6.91 4.49
CA ASP A 217 7.41 6.50 5.81
C ASP A 217 7.10 7.52 6.90
N ARG A 218 7.61 7.24 8.10
CA ARG A 218 7.45 8.11 9.28
C ARG A 218 8.16 9.46 9.18
N ALA A 219 9.13 9.67 8.28
CA ALA A 219 10.01 10.84 8.33
C ALA A 219 9.25 12.18 8.17
N PRO A 220 8.35 12.37 7.18
CA PRO A 220 7.52 13.58 7.09
C PRO A 220 6.70 13.83 8.35
N TRP A 221 6.20 12.75 8.96
CA TRP A 221 5.37 12.82 10.16
C TRP A 221 6.16 13.13 11.43
N ASP A 222 7.36 12.60 11.60
CA ASP A 222 8.14 12.79 12.81
C ASP A 222 8.99 14.07 12.76
N ASN A 223 9.65 14.36 11.63
CA ASN A 223 10.61 15.47 11.55
C ASN A 223 10.32 16.51 10.47
N GLY A 224 9.19 16.40 9.75
CA GLY A 224 8.76 17.40 8.76
C GLY A 224 9.64 17.49 7.52
N ARG A 225 10.50 16.48 7.29
CA ARG A 225 11.27 16.37 6.04
C ARG A 225 10.37 15.90 4.91
N TYR A 226 10.83 16.18 3.70
CA TYR A 226 10.25 15.70 2.45
C TYR A 226 8.90 16.36 2.10
N PHE A 227 7.82 15.97 2.75
CA PHE A 227 6.49 16.58 2.57
C PHE A 227 6.13 17.39 3.81
N THR A 228 5.23 18.37 3.66
CA THR A 228 4.60 18.91 4.86
C THR A 228 3.56 17.92 5.37
N ARG A 229 3.36 17.88 6.69
CA ARG A 229 2.39 16.96 7.31
C ARG A 229 0.96 17.24 6.87
N THR A 230 0.59 18.51 6.75
CA THR A 230 -0.72 18.91 6.22
C THR A 230 -0.85 18.59 4.74
N GLY A 231 0.20 18.86 3.94
CA GLY A 231 0.22 18.51 2.52
C GLY A 231 -0.01 17.02 2.28
N LEU A 232 0.65 16.16 3.07
CA LEU A 232 0.50 14.72 3.00
C LEU A 232 -0.83 14.21 3.59
N ALA A 233 -1.28 14.77 4.72
CA ALA A 233 -2.56 14.41 5.33
C ALA A 233 -3.78 14.81 4.47
N ASP A 234 -3.63 15.85 3.64
CA ASP A 234 -4.67 16.32 2.74
C ASP A 234 -4.48 15.83 1.28
N ALA A 235 -3.40 15.11 0.98
CA ALA A 235 -3.22 14.47 -0.32
C ALA A 235 -4.13 13.22 -0.47
N GLY A 236 -4.65 13.02 -1.67
CA GLY A 236 -5.48 11.86 -2.00
C GLY A 236 -6.83 11.84 -1.27
N ASN A 237 -7.43 10.66 -1.20
CA ASN A 237 -8.69 10.39 -0.48
C ASN A 237 -8.44 9.69 0.86
N VAL A 238 -7.29 9.01 0.97
CA VAL A 238 -6.87 8.24 2.14
C VAL A 238 -5.40 8.57 2.43
N VAL A 239 -5.08 8.80 3.70
CA VAL A 239 -3.70 9.08 4.13
C VAL A 239 -2.94 7.77 4.30
N ALA A 240 -1.88 7.54 3.55
CA ALA A 240 -1.01 6.38 3.72
C ALA A 240 0.11 6.68 4.73
N ILE A 241 0.44 5.69 5.56
CA ILE A 241 1.57 5.73 6.50
C ILE A 241 2.34 4.41 6.50
N HIS A 242 3.68 4.48 6.58
CA HIS A 242 4.55 3.32 6.82
C HIS A 242 5.30 3.47 8.15
N PRO A 243 4.84 2.87 9.27
CA PRO A 243 5.42 3.08 10.59
C PRO A 243 6.72 2.32 10.83
N TRP A 244 7.08 1.35 9.97
CA TRP A 244 8.29 0.52 10.02
C TRP A 244 8.91 0.38 11.41
N THR A 245 8.17 -0.25 12.32
CA THR A 245 8.53 -0.34 13.74
C THR A 245 9.87 -1.08 13.94
N SER A 246 10.18 -1.99 13.01
CA SER A 246 11.41 -2.78 12.98
C SER A 246 12.69 -1.94 12.92
N PHE A 247 12.66 -0.76 12.32
CA PHE A 247 13.85 0.09 12.15
C PHE A 247 14.31 0.80 13.43
N PHE A 248 13.52 0.75 14.50
CA PHE A 248 13.91 1.30 15.81
C PHE A 248 14.74 0.31 16.64
N GLY A 249 14.89 -0.94 16.22
CA GLY A 249 15.65 -1.96 16.94
C GLY A 249 14.96 -2.52 18.19
N THR A 250 13.83 -1.95 18.62
CA THR A 250 13.05 -2.39 19.80
C THR A 250 12.67 -3.87 19.75
N LEU A 251 12.44 -4.43 18.56
CA LEU A 251 11.99 -5.82 18.41
C LEU A 251 13.08 -6.83 18.80
N LYS A 252 14.35 -6.40 18.85
CA LYS A 252 15.48 -7.22 19.31
C LYS A 252 15.45 -7.47 20.81
N THR A 253 14.91 -6.53 21.58
CA THR A 253 15.00 -6.50 23.04
C THR A 253 13.64 -6.65 23.72
N ASP A 254 12.63 -5.92 23.24
CA ASP A 254 11.29 -5.92 23.82
C ASP A 254 10.23 -5.66 22.73
N PRO A 255 9.85 -6.69 21.96
CA PRO A 255 8.85 -6.55 20.90
C PRO A 255 7.42 -6.38 21.45
N LEU A 256 7.19 -6.54 22.75
CA LEU A 256 5.87 -6.41 23.36
C LEU A 256 5.70 -5.12 24.18
N ALA A 257 6.74 -4.28 24.24
CA ALA A 257 6.68 -2.93 24.80
C ALA A 257 5.58 -2.09 24.15
N ALA A 258 5.14 -1.05 24.88
CA ALA A 258 4.15 -0.09 24.39
C ALA A 258 4.63 0.61 23.10
N PHE A 259 5.92 0.96 23.01
CA PHE A 259 6.50 1.51 21.79
C PHE A 259 6.32 0.56 20.60
N ALA A 260 6.76 -0.70 20.75
CA ALA A 260 6.72 -1.69 19.67
C ALA A 260 5.30 -2.00 19.20
N THR A 261 4.35 -2.10 20.12
CA THR A 261 2.97 -2.52 19.81
C THR A 261 2.03 -1.37 19.47
N HIS A 262 2.40 -0.11 19.76
CA HIS A 262 1.54 1.06 19.51
C HIS A 262 2.14 2.08 18.52
N ASN A 263 3.30 1.81 17.91
CA ASN A 263 3.91 2.78 16.96
C ASN A 263 3.01 3.05 15.74
N ALA A 264 2.36 2.03 15.17
CA ALA A 264 1.36 2.22 14.11
C ALA A 264 0.17 3.06 14.61
N GLU A 265 -0.37 2.73 15.80
CA GLU A 265 -1.45 3.50 16.43
C GLU A 265 -1.08 4.99 16.62
N ARG A 266 0.12 5.25 17.14
CA ARG A 266 0.67 6.59 17.32
C ARG A 266 0.69 7.35 15.99
N LEU A 267 1.22 6.74 14.93
CA LEU A 267 1.37 7.41 13.64
C LEU A 267 0.01 7.69 12.98
N ILE A 268 -1.00 6.84 13.19
CA ILE A 268 -2.40 7.14 12.84
C ILE A 268 -2.88 8.41 13.55
N GLN A 269 -2.64 8.51 14.86
CA GLN A 269 -3.06 9.68 15.64
C GLN A 269 -2.34 10.96 15.21
N VAL A 270 -1.07 10.86 14.81
CA VAL A 270 -0.34 11.98 14.22
C VAL A 270 -0.99 12.39 12.90
N ALA A 271 -1.18 11.47 11.95
CA ALA A 271 -1.81 11.77 10.67
C ALA A 271 -3.20 12.44 10.83
N GLN A 272 -4.03 11.92 11.74
CA GLN A 272 -5.36 12.47 12.05
C GLN A 272 -5.31 13.87 12.68
N ALA A 273 -4.24 14.21 13.40
CA ALA A 273 -4.09 15.54 13.98
C ALA A 273 -3.85 16.63 12.91
N TYR A 274 -3.17 16.26 11.81
CA TYR A 274 -2.85 17.18 10.71
C TYR A 274 -3.90 17.21 9.59
N ALA A 275 -4.69 16.14 9.42
CA ALA A 275 -5.75 16.09 8.42
C ALA A 275 -6.78 17.22 8.62
N THR A 276 -7.08 17.98 7.57
CA THR A 276 -8.06 19.07 7.63
C THR A 276 -9.49 18.53 7.75
N ASP A 277 -9.80 17.45 7.03
CA ASP A 277 -11.06 16.74 7.18
C ASP A 277 -10.95 15.67 8.29
N PRO A 278 -11.67 15.79 9.43
CA PRO A 278 -11.65 14.80 10.49
C PRO A 278 -12.30 13.45 10.11
N ALA A 279 -13.01 13.38 8.98
CA ALA A 279 -13.56 12.14 8.45
C ALA A 279 -12.55 11.34 7.62
N ARG A 280 -11.42 11.95 7.24
CA ARG A 280 -10.42 11.33 6.39
C ARG A 280 -9.85 10.07 7.02
N GLN A 281 -9.77 9.00 6.22
CA GLN A 281 -9.24 7.73 6.68
C GLN A 281 -7.72 7.70 6.61
N VAL A 282 -7.10 6.99 7.55
CA VAL A 282 -5.69 6.62 7.51
C VAL A 282 -5.55 5.15 7.13
N TRP A 283 -4.54 4.81 6.36
CA TRP A 283 -4.23 3.44 5.96
C TRP A 283 -2.76 3.14 6.27
N ILE A 284 -2.53 2.09 7.06
CA ILE A 284 -1.20 1.53 7.25
C ILE A 284 -0.88 0.72 6.00
N GLN A 285 -0.19 1.35 5.05
CA GLN A 285 0.09 0.77 3.74
C GLN A 285 1.33 -0.14 3.76
N GLU A 286 2.20 0.03 4.76
CA GLU A 286 3.30 -0.88 5.05
C GLU A 286 3.62 -0.92 6.54
N ASP A 287 3.91 -2.10 7.07
CA ASP A 287 4.77 -2.34 8.24
C ASP A 287 5.24 -3.79 8.11
N GLY A 288 6.35 -4.13 8.75
CA GLY A 288 6.91 -5.47 8.60
C GLY A 288 8.15 -5.66 9.44
N ALA A 289 8.68 -6.88 9.44
CA ALA A 289 9.95 -7.18 10.08
C ALA A 289 10.63 -8.42 9.48
N ALA A 290 11.89 -8.26 9.08
CA ALA A 290 12.83 -9.35 8.84
C ALA A 290 13.18 -10.07 10.16
N PRO A 291 12.73 -11.31 10.42
CA PRO A 291 12.99 -12.02 11.67
C PRO A 291 14.46 -12.37 11.91
N SER A 292 15.29 -12.48 10.87
CA SER A 292 16.73 -12.71 11.02
C SER A 292 17.48 -11.44 11.44
N ILE A 293 16.96 -10.26 11.09
CA ILE A 293 17.63 -8.97 11.32
C ILE A 293 17.06 -8.23 12.53
N HIS A 294 15.74 -8.22 12.69
CA HIS A 294 15.05 -7.35 13.64
C HIS A 294 14.70 -8.04 14.97
N PHE A 295 14.83 -9.36 15.06
CA PHE A 295 14.59 -10.11 16.30
C PHE A 295 15.87 -10.83 16.74
N SER A 296 16.10 -10.88 18.05
CA SER A 296 17.10 -11.77 18.63
C SER A 296 16.53 -13.19 18.71
N ASP A 297 17.37 -14.20 18.94
CA ASP A 297 16.88 -15.56 19.14
C ASP A 297 15.90 -15.66 20.33
N ALA A 298 16.10 -14.81 21.36
CA ALA A 298 15.21 -14.74 22.51
C ALA A 298 13.85 -14.11 22.19
N THR A 299 13.80 -13.10 21.32
CA THR A 299 12.56 -12.37 21.01
C THR A 299 11.84 -12.89 19.78
N ARG A 300 12.51 -13.63 18.88
CA ARG A 300 11.92 -14.16 17.64
C ARG A 300 10.63 -14.98 17.85
N PRO A 301 10.47 -15.79 18.91
CA PRO A 301 9.21 -16.49 19.19
C PRO A 301 8.01 -15.54 19.40
N GLN A 302 8.24 -14.27 19.76
CA GLN A 302 7.20 -13.27 20.02
C GLN A 302 6.76 -12.51 18.75
N TYR A 303 7.31 -12.81 17.58
CA TYR A 303 7.00 -12.11 16.33
C TYR A 303 5.48 -12.12 16.04
N GLY A 304 4.84 -13.29 16.04
CA GLY A 304 3.40 -13.39 15.77
C GLY A 304 2.54 -12.61 16.76
N GLU A 305 2.96 -12.53 18.02
CA GLU A 305 2.26 -11.77 19.06
C GLU A 305 2.43 -10.26 18.87
N TRP A 306 3.64 -9.78 18.58
CA TRP A 306 3.88 -8.37 18.26
C TRP A 306 3.04 -7.91 17.07
N LEU A 307 3.07 -8.68 15.97
CA LEU A 307 2.27 -8.42 14.77
C LEU A 307 0.79 -8.29 15.14
N SER A 308 0.27 -9.26 15.91
CA SER A 308 -1.14 -9.30 16.28
C SER A 308 -1.54 -8.11 17.16
N ARG A 309 -0.70 -7.73 18.14
CA ARG A 309 -0.94 -6.56 19.00
C ARG A 309 -0.87 -5.25 18.22
N SER A 310 0.13 -5.09 17.35
CA SER A 310 0.28 -3.90 16.50
C SER A 310 -0.96 -3.67 15.64
N ILE A 311 -1.43 -4.72 14.95
CA ILE A 311 -2.63 -4.63 14.10
C ILE A 311 -3.89 -4.36 14.93
N ARG A 312 -4.07 -4.99 16.11
CA ARG A 312 -5.21 -4.70 16.99
C ARG A 312 -5.22 -3.26 17.49
N ASN A 313 -4.07 -2.75 17.89
CA ASN A 313 -3.93 -1.38 18.34
C ASN A 313 -4.26 -0.40 17.22
N ALA A 314 -3.80 -0.66 15.99
CA ALA A 314 -4.21 0.11 14.81
C ALA A 314 -5.71 0.00 14.52
N ALA A 315 -6.31 -1.20 14.65
CA ALA A 315 -7.74 -1.43 14.43
C ALA A 315 -8.63 -0.78 15.48
N SER A 316 -8.09 -0.45 16.65
CA SER A 316 -8.81 0.32 17.67
C SER A 316 -8.96 1.80 17.29
N CYS A 317 -8.25 2.31 16.28
CA CYS A 317 -8.39 3.68 15.80
C CYS A 317 -9.65 3.84 14.94
N ALA A 318 -10.47 4.86 15.24
CA ALA A 318 -11.54 5.28 14.34
C ALA A 318 -10.95 5.85 13.05
N ARG A 319 -11.72 5.81 11.96
CA ARG A 319 -11.30 6.34 10.64
C ARG A 319 -9.97 5.74 10.15
N THR A 320 -9.80 4.43 10.32
CA THR A 320 -8.67 3.70 9.76
C THR A 320 -9.20 2.71 8.73
N LEU A 321 -8.64 2.74 7.53
CA LEU A 321 -9.07 1.86 6.43
C LEU A 321 -8.63 0.41 6.66
N GLY A 322 -7.38 0.21 7.12
CA GLY A 322 -6.85 -1.13 7.35
C GLY A 322 -5.34 -1.17 7.51
N PHE A 323 -4.81 -2.38 7.38
CA PHE A 323 -3.39 -2.70 7.50
C PHE A 323 -2.93 -3.60 6.35
N THR A 324 -1.88 -3.17 5.65
CA THR A 324 -1.26 -3.90 4.54
C THR A 324 0.14 -4.33 4.96
N TRP A 325 0.31 -5.63 5.22
CA TRP A 325 1.58 -6.17 5.68
C TRP A 325 2.66 -6.11 4.60
N TRP A 326 3.91 -5.80 4.95
CA TRP A 326 5.05 -5.98 4.06
C TRP A 326 5.84 -7.24 4.47
N CYS A 327 5.88 -8.31 3.66
CA CYS A 327 5.24 -8.51 2.35
C CYS A 327 4.78 -9.97 2.15
N SER A 328 4.28 -10.34 0.97
CA SER A 328 3.67 -11.66 0.76
C SER A 328 4.67 -12.83 0.80
N HIS A 329 5.78 -12.71 0.07
CA HIS A 329 6.76 -13.80 -0.10
C HIS A 329 8.18 -13.26 0.01
N ASP A 330 9.07 -14.08 0.53
CA ASP A 330 10.51 -13.83 0.58
C ASP A 330 11.11 -13.67 -0.82
N VAL A 331 12.07 -12.75 -0.94
CA VAL A 331 12.81 -12.51 -2.20
C VAL A 331 13.89 -13.57 -2.37
N ASN A 332 14.05 -14.10 -3.58
CA ASN A 332 15.13 -15.02 -3.90
C ASN A 332 16.44 -14.26 -4.15
N PRO A 333 17.48 -14.42 -3.33
CA PRO A 333 18.76 -13.71 -3.52
C PRO A 333 19.51 -14.13 -4.79
N ALA A 334 19.21 -15.30 -5.37
CA ALA A 334 19.77 -15.70 -6.66
C ALA A 334 19.11 -14.96 -7.84
N LEU A 335 17.85 -14.51 -7.66
CA LEU A 335 17.13 -13.73 -8.67
C LEU A 335 17.47 -12.24 -8.56
N VAL A 336 17.44 -11.70 -7.34
CA VAL A 336 17.64 -10.27 -7.08
C VAL A 336 18.81 -10.13 -6.08
N PRO A 337 20.06 -10.18 -6.56
CA PRO A 337 21.21 -10.09 -5.67
C PRO A 337 21.41 -8.67 -5.13
N ASN A 338 22.20 -8.56 -4.06
CA ASN A 338 22.68 -7.30 -3.48
C ASN A 338 21.58 -6.33 -3.01
N LEU A 339 20.41 -6.84 -2.60
CA LEU A 339 19.48 -6.08 -1.77
C LEU A 339 20.03 -5.94 -0.33
N ASN A 340 19.45 -5.00 0.42
CA ASN A 340 19.64 -4.97 1.88
C ASN A 340 19.24 -6.34 2.45
N PRO A 341 20.07 -7.00 3.30
CA PRO A 341 19.80 -8.36 3.78
C PRO A 341 18.42 -8.58 4.38
N LEU A 342 17.81 -7.53 4.97
CA LEU A 342 16.45 -7.62 5.51
C LEU A 342 15.40 -7.95 4.44
N GLU A 343 15.62 -7.61 3.16
CA GLU A 343 14.63 -7.76 2.10
C GLU A 343 14.33 -9.24 1.77
N TYR A 344 15.26 -10.14 2.10
CA TYR A 344 15.16 -11.55 1.73
C TYR A 344 14.26 -12.36 2.66
N ASP A 345 13.93 -11.88 3.86
CA ASP A 345 13.13 -12.64 4.83
C ASP A 345 11.92 -11.89 5.42
N LEU A 346 11.44 -10.82 4.77
CA LEU A 346 10.24 -10.06 5.16
C LEU A 346 8.91 -10.77 4.90
N GLY A 347 8.88 -11.78 4.02
CA GLY A 347 7.67 -12.42 3.54
C GLY A 347 6.87 -13.14 4.62
N LEU A 348 5.55 -13.22 4.45
CA LEU A 348 4.67 -14.12 5.21
C LEU A 348 4.85 -15.59 4.81
N TYR A 349 5.28 -15.81 3.56
CA TYR A 349 5.72 -17.09 3.04
C TYR A 349 7.22 -17.02 2.69
N THR A 350 7.90 -18.15 2.80
CA THR A 350 9.22 -18.32 2.20
C THR A 350 9.14 -18.31 0.68
N ASN A 351 10.28 -18.19 0.00
CA ASN A 351 10.34 -18.21 -1.47
C ASN A 351 9.81 -19.54 -2.07
N ASP A 352 10.03 -20.65 -1.35
CA ASP A 352 9.47 -21.99 -1.65
C ASP A 352 8.05 -22.22 -1.10
N ARG A 353 7.34 -21.13 -0.74
CA ARG A 353 5.90 -21.11 -0.41
C ARG A 353 5.53 -21.83 0.89
N ARG A 354 6.47 -21.94 1.83
CA ARG A 354 6.17 -22.42 3.19
C ARG A 354 5.68 -21.25 4.03
N LEU A 355 4.55 -21.45 4.71
CA LEU A 355 3.97 -20.45 5.60
C LEU A 355 4.88 -20.20 6.81
N LYS A 356 5.21 -18.93 7.09
CA LYS A 356 6.05 -18.53 8.22
C LYS A 356 5.19 -18.21 9.46
N PRO A 357 5.79 -18.15 10.67
CA PRO A 357 5.05 -17.80 11.89
C PRO A 357 4.25 -16.49 11.82
N ALA A 358 4.79 -15.45 11.17
CA ALA A 358 4.07 -14.20 10.94
C ALA A 358 2.83 -14.39 10.04
N GLY A 359 2.96 -15.18 8.97
CA GLY A 359 1.83 -15.56 8.11
C GLY A 359 0.75 -16.34 8.86
N GLN A 360 1.14 -17.28 9.72
CA GLN A 360 0.20 -18.01 10.55
C GLN A 360 -0.52 -17.09 11.57
N ALA A 361 0.19 -16.15 12.18
CA ALA A 361 -0.39 -15.17 13.10
C ALA A 361 -1.39 -14.25 12.38
N LEU A 362 -1.03 -13.71 11.21
CA LEU A 362 -1.92 -12.87 10.42
C LEU A 362 -3.15 -13.64 9.93
N LYS A 363 -2.99 -14.91 9.53
CA LYS A 363 -4.11 -15.79 9.16
C LYS A 363 -5.10 -15.99 10.31
N ASN A 364 -4.58 -16.25 11.52
CA ASN A 364 -5.41 -16.40 12.72
C ASN A 364 -6.15 -15.10 13.04
N LEU A 365 -5.47 -13.96 12.94
CA LEU A 365 -6.07 -12.65 13.18
C LEU A 365 -7.16 -12.31 12.15
N ALA A 366 -6.94 -12.61 10.87
CA ALA A 366 -7.93 -12.40 9.83
C ALA A 366 -9.19 -13.25 10.06
N ALA A 367 -9.04 -14.51 10.44
CA ALA A 367 -10.16 -15.38 10.80
C ALA A 367 -10.90 -14.88 12.05
N GLU A 368 -10.19 -14.34 13.03
CA GLU A 368 -10.79 -13.70 14.19
C GLU A 368 -11.60 -12.47 13.80
N PHE A 369 -11.04 -11.56 13.00
CA PHE A 369 -11.72 -10.33 12.56
C PHE A 369 -12.96 -10.63 11.70
N ASP A 370 -12.98 -11.75 10.98
CA ASP A 370 -14.18 -12.21 10.27
C ASP A 370 -15.30 -12.64 11.23
N ARG A 371 -14.95 -13.29 12.34
CA ARG A 371 -15.91 -13.75 13.36
C ARG A 371 -16.32 -12.66 14.34
N THR A 372 -15.38 -11.81 14.70
CA THR A 372 -15.53 -10.73 15.67
C THR A 372 -14.79 -9.50 15.14
N PRO A 373 -15.45 -8.72 14.26
CA PRO A 373 -14.87 -7.50 13.71
C PRO A 373 -14.43 -6.54 14.83
N PRO A 374 -13.23 -5.95 14.73
CA PRO A 374 -12.78 -4.97 15.71
C PRO A 374 -13.66 -3.73 15.65
N ALA A 375 -13.96 -3.17 16.82
CA ALA A 375 -14.65 -1.89 16.94
C ALA A 375 -13.63 -0.81 17.37
N PRO A 376 -13.67 0.39 16.77
CA PRO A 376 -12.85 1.50 17.25
C PRO A 376 -13.11 1.83 18.72
N GLU A 377 -12.05 2.09 19.47
CA GLU A 377 -12.09 2.55 20.85
C GLU A 377 -12.16 4.10 20.90
N PRO A 378 -13.04 4.70 21.73
CA PRO A 378 -13.10 6.14 21.89
C PRO A 378 -11.78 6.74 22.40
N ARG A 379 -11.38 7.90 21.85
CA ARG A 379 -10.23 8.70 22.30
C ARG A 379 -10.70 10.08 22.71
N THR A 380 -11.30 10.18 23.89
CA THR A 380 -11.87 11.43 24.41
C THR A 380 -10.82 12.39 24.98
N THR A 381 -9.63 11.88 25.30
CA THR A 381 -8.50 12.68 25.77
C THR A 381 -7.46 12.79 24.66
N ALA A 382 -6.95 14.00 24.41
CA ALA A 382 -5.91 14.25 23.43
C ALA A 382 -4.68 14.94 24.04
N ILE A 383 -3.50 14.49 23.63
CA ILE A 383 -2.22 15.16 23.92
C ILE A 383 -2.07 16.31 22.93
N VAL A 384 -1.88 17.53 23.45
CA VAL A 384 -1.64 18.72 22.62
C VAL A 384 -0.17 18.77 22.23
N VAL A 385 0.13 18.61 20.95
CA VAL A 385 1.52 18.58 20.45
C VAL A 385 1.87 19.83 19.64
N PRO A 386 3.12 20.34 19.69
CA PRO A 386 3.53 21.44 18.84
C PRO A 386 3.42 21.09 17.36
N ASP A 387 2.88 22.00 16.55
CA ASP A 387 2.69 21.81 15.09
C ASP A 387 3.98 21.44 14.35
N ALA A 388 5.13 21.98 14.78
CA ALA A 388 6.42 21.70 14.18
C ALA A 388 7.02 20.34 14.60
N ASP A 389 6.68 19.88 15.81
CA ASP A 389 7.33 18.75 16.47
C ASP A 389 6.31 17.90 17.26
N PRO A 390 5.54 17.04 16.55
CA PRO A 390 4.55 16.18 17.18
C PRO A 390 5.19 15.09 18.05
N THR A 391 6.51 14.85 17.90
CA THR A 391 7.21 13.78 18.64
C THR A 391 7.32 14.04 20.13
N ARG A 392 7.14 15.30 20.58
CA ARG A 392 7.13 15.64 22.00
C ARG A 392 6.04 14.91 22.80
N GLY A 393 4.95 14.51 22.15
CA GLY A 393 3.88 13.74 22.79
C GLY A 393 4.13 12.24 22.86
N ASN A 394 5.20 11.71 22.25
CA ASN A 394 5.40 10.27 22.09
C ASN A 394 5.57 9.55 23.43
N ASP A 395 6.41 10.06 24.32
CA ASP A 395 6.68 9.41 25.61
C ASP A 395 5.40 9.29 26.45
N ARG A 396 4.61 10.37 26.47
CA ARG A 396 3.31 10.38 27.16
C ARG A 396 2.29 9.47 26.50
N PHE A 397 2.25 9.44 25.17
CA PHE A 397 1.41 8.51 24.42
C PHE A 397 1.72 7.06 24.80
N PHE A 398 2.98 6.64 24.73
CA PHE A 398 3.38 5.27 25.04
C PHE A 398 3.21 4.91 26.52
N LYS A 399 3.46 5.87 27.43
CA LYS A 399 3.17 5.68 28.86
C LYS A 399 1.69 5.41 29.09
N LEU A 400 0.80 6.24 28.55
CA LEU A 400 -0.64 6.08 28.70
C LEU A 400 -1.14 4.79 28.04
N ALA A 401 -0.59 4.44 26.87
CA ALA A 401 -0.89 3.17 26.21
C ALA A 401 -0.50 1.97 27.08
N SER A 402 0.65 2.01 27.76
CA SER A 402 1.07 0.96 28.71
C SER A 402 0.16 0.84 29.94
N GLU A 403 -0.55 1.94 30.29
CA GLU A 403 -1.58 1.98 31.34
C GLU A 403 -2.96 1.57 30.83
N GLY A 404 -3.08 1.15 29.56
CA GLY A 404 -4.34 0.75 28.92
C GLY A 404 -5.23 1.93 28.50
N LYS A 405 -4.71 3.17 28.47
CA LYS A 405 -5.46 4.37 28.08
C LYS A 405 -5.27 4.65 26.59
N ARG A 406 -6.37 4.97 25.90
CA ARG A 406 -6.35 5.41 24.49
C ARG A 406 -6.42 6.93 24.43
N VAL A 407 -5.43 7.54 23.78
CA VAL A 407 -5.38 8.99 23.61
C VAL A 407 -5.17 9.35 22.14
N ALA A 408 -5.68 10.52 21.76
CA ALA A 408 -5.43 11.12 20.45
C ALA A 408 -4.29 12.15 20.51
N PHE A 409 -3.86 12.62 19.34
CA PHE A 409 -3.08 13.85 19.23
C PHE A 409 -3.93 14.99 18.65
N VAL A 410 -3.69 16.20 19.13
CA VAL A 410 -4.19 17.46 18.56
C VAL A 410 -3.01 18.40 18.40
N VAL A 411 -2.86 19.01 17.23
CA VAL A 411 -1.83 20.04 17.03
C VAL A 411 -2.20 21.30 17.79
N GLN A 412 -1.21 21.99 18.36
CA GLN A 412 -1.40 23.16 19.22
C GLN A 412 -2.25 24.25 18.55
N SER A 413 -2.06 24.49 17.25
CA SER A 413 -2.88 25.44 16.48
C SER A 413 -4.37 25.13 16.43
N ARG A 414 -4.77 23.87 16.70
CA ARG A 414 -6.18 23.41 16.69
C ARG A 414 -6.71 23.09 18.09
N ALA A 415 -5.93 23.32 19.15
CA ALA A 415 -6.34 23.01 20.52
C ALA A 415 -7.54 23.85 21.01
N SER A 416 -7.79 25.01 20.41
CA SER A 416 -8.95 25.87 20.70
C SER A 416 -10.09 25.73 19.69
N ASP A 417 -9.93 24.90 18.65
CA ASP A 417 -10.97 24.68 17.63
C ASP A 417 -12.04 23.70 18.14
N ALA A 418 -13.10 24.26 18.72
CA ALA A 418 -14.20 23.46 19.27
C ALA A 418 -14.91 22.60 18.21
N ALA A 419 -14.91 22.98 16.94
CA ALA A 419 -15.52 22.17 15.88
C ALA A 419 -14.65 20.95 15.56
N HIS A 420 -13.34 21.15 15.40
CA HIS A 420 -12.37 20.07 15.21
C HIS A 420 -12.39 19.06 16.36
N LEU A 421 -12.37 19.54 17.61
CA LEU A 421 -12.40 18.68 18.80
C LEU A 421 -13.69 17.86 18.87
N ARG A 422 -14.86 18.50 18.68
CA ARG A 422 -16.15 17.79 18.67
C ARG A 422 -16.24 16.74 17.56
N ALA A 423 -15.77 17.07 16.35
CA ALA A 423 -15.80 16.14 15.22
C ALA A 423 -14.95 14.88 15.46
N ARG A 424 -13.92 14.99 16.30
CA ARG A 424 -13.05 13.88 16.72
C ARG A 424 -13.44 13.25 18.06
N GLY A 425 -14.52 13.72 18.70
CA GLY A 425 -14.99 13.21 20.00
C GLY A 425 -14.07 13.55 21.17
N ILE A 426 -13.25 14.59 21.06
CA ILE A 426 -12.27 14.99 22.09
C ILE A 426 -12.94 15.95 23.07
N THR A 427 -12.87 15.62 24.36
CA THR A 427 -13.45 16.38 25.47
C THR A 427 -12.42 16.85 26.50
N GLU A 428 -11.23 16.26 26.50
CA GLU A 428 -10.14 16.60 27.42
C GLU A 428 -8.83 16.80 26.65
N LEU A 429 -8.08 17.83 27.01
CA LEU A 429 -6.75 18.10 26.49
C LEU A 429 -5.71 18.00 27.60
N ILE A 430 -4.61 17.28 27.34
CA ILE A 430 -3.49 17.13 28.25
C ILE A 430 -2.19 17.60 27.58
N GLN A 431 -1.22 18.00 28.40
CA GLN A 431 0.10 18.38 27.92
C GLN A 431 0.96 17.14 27.59
N PRO A 432 1.95 17.28 26.69
CA PRO A 432 2.93 16.23 26.35
C PRO A 432 3.69 15.66 27.53
#